data_AF-A0A7Z8QXJ1-F1
#
_entry.id   AF-A0A7Z8QXJ1-F1
#
_cell.length_a   1.000
_cell.length_b   1.000
_cell.length_c   1.000
_cell.angle_alpha   90.00
_cell.angle_beta   90.00
_cell.angle_gamma   90.00
#
_symmetry.space_group_name_H-M   'P 1'
#
loop_
_entity.id
_entity.type
_entity.pdbx_description
1 polymer ?
#
loop_
_entity_poly.entity_id
_entity_poly.type
_entity_poly.pdbx_seq_one_letter_code
_entity_poly.pdbx_strand_id
1 'polypeptide(L)'
;LKPREIVSELLKKGYSVSRNIVRYLLKKHEYVKRKAQKNITIGGHPDRNAQFENITQLKQDYLNAGNPVISMDTKKKELLGTFYRNGSLYTQAAIQTNDHDFPSSAT
;
A
#
# COMPACT_ATOMS: atom_id res chain seq x y z
N LEU A 1 10.46 -3.09 -12.62
CA LEU A 1 10.77 -3.23 -14.06
C LEU A 1 10.55 -4.67 -14.52
N LYS A 2 9.90 -4.85 -15.68
CA LYS A 2 9.84 -6.11 -16.43
C LYS A 2 11.18 -6.35 -17.13
N PRO A 3 11.53 -7.60 -17.50
CA PRO A 3 12.80 -7.89 -18.16
C PRO A 3 13.05 -7.09 -19.46
N ARG A 4 12.01 -6.72 -20.21
CA ARG A 4 12.13 -5.84 -21.39
C ARG A 4 12.51 -4.40 -21.02
N GLU A 5 11.95 -3.89 -19.94
CA GLU A 5 12.25 -2.54 -19.44
C GLU A 5 13.69 -2.50 -18.92
N ILE A 6 14.16 -3.56 -18.25
CA ILE A 6 15.56 -3.68 -17.82
C ILE A 6 16.51 -3.65 -19.03
N VAL A 7 16.21 -4.35 -20.12
CA VAL A 7 17.00 -4.28 -21.36
C VAL A 7 17.05 -2.85 -21.90
N SER A 8 15.91 -2.15 -21.95
CA SER A 8 15.86 -0.77 -22.43
C SER A 8 16.69 0.18 -21.57
N GLU A 9 16.63 0.04 -20.24
CA GLU A 9 17.42 0.86 -19.32
C GLU A 9 18.92 0.54 -19.39
N LEU A 10 19.29 -0.73 -19.57
CA LEU A 10 20.69 -1.13 -19.78
C LEU A 10 21.24 -0.60 -21.10
N LEU A 11 20.43 -0.60 -22.17
CA LEU A 11 20.81 -0.05 -23.47
C LEU A 11 21.08 1.46 -23.38
N LYS A 12 20.24 2.22 -22.65
CA LYS A 12 20.46 3.65 -22.38
C LYS A 12 21.79 3.91 -21.65
N LYS A 13 22.27 2.94 -20.86
CA LYS A 13 23.56 2.98 -20.17
C LYS A 13 24.72 2.43 -21.00
N GLY A 14 24.50 2.09 -22.27
CA GLY A 14 25.53 1.57 -23.18
C GLY A 14 25.72 0.06 -23.16
N TYR A 15 24.92 -0.69 -22.40
CA TYR A 15 25.01 -2.15 -22.33
C TYR A 15 23.97 -2.81 -23.24
N SER A 16 24.43 -3.53 -24.27
CA SER A 16 23.56 -4.36 -25.11
C SER A 16 23.46 -5.77 -24.52
N VAL A 17 22.28 -6.10 -23.96
CA VAL A 17 21.99 -7.44 -23.43
C VAL A 17 20.63 -7.94 -23.91
N SER A 18 20.53 -9.24 -24.17
CA SER A 18 19.24 -9.84 -24.55
C SER A 18 18.33 -10.04 -23.33
N ARG A 19 17.01 -10.08 -23.59
CA ARG A 19 16.01 -10.39 -22.56
C ARG A 19 16.27 -11.72 -21.85
N ASN A 20 16.83 -12.70 -22.57
CA ASN A 20 17.11 -14.03 -22.02
C ASN A 20 18.25 -13.98 -21.00
N ILE A 21 19.30 -13.20 -21.29
CA ILE A 21 20.39 -12.96 -20.35
C ILE A 21 19.89 -12.26 -19.09
N VAL A 22 19.02 -11.25 -19.21
CA VAL A 22 18.40 -10.59 -18.04
C VAL A 22 17.63 -11.59 -17.18
N ARG A 23 16.81 -12.47 -17.79
CA ARG A 23 16.06 -13.50 -17.03
C ARG A 23 17.00 -14.51 -16.36
N TYR A 24 18.06 -14.92 -17.06
CA TYR A 24 19.08 -15.81 -16.51
C TYR A 24 19.77 -15.18 -15.30
N LEU A 25 20.22 -13.92 -15.42
CA LEU A 25 20.89 -13.20 -14.33
C LEU A 25 19.98 -12.99 -13.12
N LEU A 26 18.73 -12.58 -13.34
CA LEU A 26 17.75 -12.47 -12.25
C LEU A 26 17.60 -13.80 -11.51
N LYS A 27 17.46 -14.92 -12.24
CA LYS A 27 17.36 -16.25 -11.62
C LYS A 27 18.66 -16.65 -10.90
N LYS A 28 19.83 -16.40 -11.51
CA LYS A 28 21.15 -16.71 -10.96
C LYS A 28 21.39 -16.00 -9.62
N HIS A 29 20.88 -14.78 -9.48
CA HIS A 29 20.98 -13.98 -8.25
C HIS A 29 19.72 -14.08 -7.37
N GLU A 30 18.89 -15.11 -7.58
CA GLU A 30 17.72 -15.44 -6.75
C GLU A 30 16.62 -14.37 -6.71
N TYR A 31 16.60 -13.49 -7.71
CA TYR A 31 15.51 -12.56 -7.93
C TYR A 31 14.33 -13.28 -8.56
N VAL A 32 13.22 -13.32 -7.84
CA VAL A 32 11.95 -13.82 -8.34
C VAL A 32 10.86 -12.79 -8.18
N LYS A 33 9.81 -12.93 -8.98
CA LYS A 33 8.70 -11.99 -9.03
C LYS A 33 7.77 -12.23 -7.85
N ARG A 34 7.70 -11.29 -6.90
CA ARG A 34 6.84 -11.37 -5.71
C ARG A 34 5.87 -10.20 -5.65
N LYS A 35 4.72 -10.40 -4.99
CA LYS A 35 3.83 -9.32 -4.53
C LYS A 35 4.22 -8.94 -3.09
N ALA A 36 3.94 -7.70 -2.69
CA ALA A 36 4.04 -7.32 -1.28
C ALA A 36 3.05 -8.14 -0.45
N GLN A 37 3.43 -8.48 0.78
CA GLN A 37 2.62 -9.27 1.70
C GLN A 37 2.07 -8.38 2.80
N LYS A 38 0.75 -8.36 2.96
CA LYS A 38 0.03 -7.62 4.00
C LYS A 38 0.01 -8.45 5.29
N ASN A 39 1.07 -8.36 6.08
CA ASN A 39 1.26 -9.23 7.25
C ASN A 39 1.83 -8.52 8.48
N ILE A 40 2.03 -7.19 8.40
CA ILE A 40 2.40 -6.38 9.57
C ILE A 40 1.11 -5.89 10.21
N THR A 41 0.77 -6.43 11.37
CA THR A 41 -0.42 -6.02 12.11
C THR A 41 -0.22 -4.64 12.71
N ILE A 42 -1.10 -3.71 12.34
CA ILE A 42 -1.26 -2.46 13.08
C ILE A 42 -2.18 -2.79 14.26
N GLY A 43 -1.67 -2.71 15.49
CA GLY A 43 -2.36 -3.20 16.69
C GLY A 43 -3.79 -2.68 16.91
N GLY A 44 -4.51 -3.27 17.86
CA GLY A 44 -5.87 -2.86 18.21
C GLY A 44 -5.91 -1.47 18.86
N HIS A 45 -6.92 -0.67 18.51
CA HIS A 45 -7.17 0.62 19.17
C HIS A 45 -8.11 0.42 20.36
N PRO A 46 -7.72 0.79 21.60
CA PRO A 46 -8.53 0.56 22.80
C PRO A 46 -9.92 1.22 22.70
N ASP A 47 -9.98 2.42 22.13
CA ASP A 47 -11.20 3.22 22.08
C ASP A 47 -12.03 3.06 20.79
N ARG A 48 -11.87 1.94 20.06
CA ARG A 48 -12.59 1.74 18.78
C ARG A 48 -14.10 1.90 18.95
N ASN A 49 -14.67 1.45 20.06
CA ASN A 49 -16.11 1.52 20.30
C ASN A 49 -16.58 2.93 20.67
N ALA A 50 -15.78 3.69 21.41
CA ALA A 50 -16.14 5.02 21.90
C ALA A 50 -16.46 5.99 20.74
N GLN A 51 -15.79 5.85 19.60
CA GLN A 51 -16.09 6.66 18.42
C GLN A 51 -17.51 6.42 17.86
N PHE A 52 -17.96 5.16 17.83
CA PHE A 52 -19.30 4.82 17.34
C PHE A 52 -20.40 5.30 18.28
N GLU A 53 -20.17 5.16 19.58
CA GLU A 53 -21.09 5.65 20.61
C GLU A 53 -21.25 7.18 20.53
N ASN A 54 -20.14 7.91 20.40
CA ASN A 54 -20.16 9.37 20.24
C ASN A 54 -20.90 9.83 18.97
N ILE A 55 -20.63 9.19 17.82
CA ILE A 55 -21.33 9.52 16.57
C ILE A 55 -22.84 9.25 16.72
N THR A 56 -23.21 8.16 17.39
CA THR A 56 -24.62 7.78 17.60
C THR A 56 -25.33 8.80 18.48
N GLN A 57 -24.72 9.19 19.60
CA GLN A 57 -25.28 10.18 20.51
C GLN A 57 -25.49 11.51 19.79
N LEU A 58 -24.45 12.05 19.15
CA LEU A 58 -24.52 13.32 18.43
C LEU A 58 -25.60 13.29 17.35
N LYS A 59 -25.68 12.20 16.58
CA LYS A 59 -26.71 12.08 15.54
C LYS A 59 -28.12 12.19 16.11
N GLN A 60 -28.40 11.58 17.27
CA GLN A 60 -29.71 11.67 17.90
C GLN A 60 -30.04 13.08 18.36
N ASP A 61 -29.09 13.77 18.99
CA ASP A 61 -29.30 15.12 19.50
C ASP A 61 -29.62 16.10 18.36
N TYR A 62 -28.91 16.01 17.23
CA TYR A 62 -29.18 16.84 16.06
C TYR A 62 -30.52 16.52 15.40
N LEU A 63 -30.91 15.24 15.31
CA LEU A 63 -32.21 14.84 14.78
C LEU A 63 -33.37 15.35 15.65
N ASN A 64 -33.24 15.24 16.98
CA ASN A 64 -34.25 15.72 17.93
C ASN A 64 -34.45 17.24 17.87
N ALA A 65 -33.37 17.98 17.58
CA ALA A 65 -33.41 19.42 17.38
C ALA A 65 -33.94 19.84 15.99
N GLY A 66 -34.33 18.89 15.12
CA GLY A 66 -34.78 19.16 13.76
C GLY A 66 -33.66 19.60 12.80
N ASN A 67 -32.39 19.42 13.20
CA ASN A 67 -31.25 19.82 12.39
C ASN A 67 -30.96 18.79 11.29
N PRO A 68 -30.53 19.24 10.09
CA PRO A 68 -30.12 18.34 9.03
C PRO A 68 -28.81 17.63 9.41
N VAL A 69 -28.75 16.32 9.17
CA VAL A 69 -27.53 15.52 9.30
C VAL A 69 -26.98 15.23 7.92
N ILE A 70 -25.79 15.75 7.62
CA ILE A 70 -25.14 15.62 6.30
C ILE A 70 -23.88 14.76 6.46
N SER A 71 -23.76 13.72 5.64
CA SER A 71 -22.54 12.92 5.54
C SER A 71 -21.65 13.51 4.46
N MET A 72 -20.40 13.83 4.83
CA MET A 72 -19.38 14.31 3.90
C MET A 72 -18.15 13.42 3.99
N ASP A 73 -17.67 12.95 2.85
CA ASP A 73 -16.44 12.19 2.73
C ASP A 73 -15.39 13.01 1.95
N THR A 74 -14.11 12.81 2.26
CA THR A 74 -13.01 13.55 1.63
C THR A 74 -12.01 12.62 0.95
N LYS A 75 -11.32 13.16 -0.06
CA LYS A 75 -10.39 12.40 -0.92
C LYS A 75 -9.00 12.25 -0.31
N LYS A 76 -8.42 11.06 -0.52
CA LYS A 76 -7.20 10.54 0.09
C LYS A 76 -5.91 11.13 -0.50
N LYS A 77 -4.94 11.45 0.37
CA LYS A 77 -3.54 11.73 0.03
C LYS A 77 -2.74 10.42 -0.09
N GLU A 78 -1.67 10.43 -0.88
CA GLU A 78 -0.79 9.24 -0.99
C GLU A 78 -0.12 8.92 0.35
N LEU A 79 -0.08 7.62 0.67
CA LEU A 79 0.51 7.12 1.90
C LEU A 79 1.98 6.75 1.65
N LEU A 80 2.90 7.48 2.30
CA LEU A 80 4.33 7.21 2.29
C LEU A 80 4.72 6.37 3.50
N GLY A 81 5.64 5.42 3.33
CA GLY A 81 5.99 4.40 4.33
C GLY A 81 5.61 2.97 3.92
N THR A 82 5.43 2.08 4.91
CA THR A 82 5.21 0.63 4.80
C THR A 82 3.79 0.26 4.31
N PHE A 83 3.25 1.06 3.41
CA PHE A 83 1.93 0.90 2.83
C PHE A 83 1.97 -0.03 1.63
N TYR A 84 0.90 -0.79 1.46
CA TYR A 84 0.77 -1.66 0.32
C TYR A 84 0.63 -0.87 -0.98
N ARG A 85 1.48 -1.21 -1.95
CA ARG A 85 1.39 -0.71 -3.32
C ARG A 85 1.08 -1.87 -4.25
N ASN A 86 0.04 -1.72 -5.05
CA ASN A 86 -0.34 -2.77 -5.99
C ASN A 86 0.76 -2.98 -7.05
N GLY A 87 1.15 -4.22 -7.27
CA GLY A 87 2.17 -4.56 -8.23
C GLY A 87 2.94 -5.82 -7.87
N SER A 88 3.96 -6.10 -8.67
CA SER A 88 4.90 -7.16 -8.39
C SER A 88 6.29 -6.76 -8.86
N LEU A 89 7.29 -7.15 -8.10
CA LEU A 89 8.66 -6.70 -8.23
C LEU A 89 9.57 -7.93 -8.22
N TYR A 90 10.71 -7.84 -8.90
CA TYR A 90 11.77 -8.82 -8.71
C TYR A 90 12.51 -8.48 -7.43
N THR A 91 12.47 -9.38 -6.45
CA THR A 91 13.13 -9.22 -5.15
C THR A 91 13.79 -10.53 -4.75
N GLN A 92 14.64 -10.50 -3.71
CA GLN A 92 15.19 -11.73 -3.11
C GLN A 92 14.33 -12.21 -1.92
N ALA A 93 13.73 -11.28 -1.17
CA ALA A 93 12.80 -11.55 -0.08
C ALA A 93 11.42 -10.90 -0.31
N ALA A 94 10.38 -11.38 0.38
CA ALA A 94 9.07 -10.74 0.34
C ALA A 94 9.12 -9.37 1.02
N ILE A 95 8.53 -8.36 0.38
CA ILE A 95 8.35 -7.05 1.00
C ILE A 95 7.12 -7.13 1.88
N GLN A 96 7.30 -6.89 3.18
CA GLN A 96 6.22 -6.85 4.15
C GLN A 96 5.59 -5.46 4.17
N THR A 97 4.28 -5.44 4.29
CA THR A 97 3.44 -4.24 4.33
C THR A 97 2.41 -4.36 5.43
N ASN A 98 1.93 -3.20 5.89
CA ASN A 98 0.85 -3.15 6.86
C ASN A 98 -0.37 -3.92 6.35
N ASP A 99 -1.05 -4.63 7.25
CA ASP A 99 -2.29 -5.32 6.93
C ASP A 99 -3.41 -4.34 6.55
N HIS A 100 -3.42 -3.18 7.21
CA HIS A 100 -4.28 -2.04 6.95
C HIS A 100 -3.46 -0.79 6.63
N ASP A 101 -3.99 0.07 5.76
CA ASP A 101 -3.29 1.27 5.30
C ASP A 101 -3.93 2.52 5.92
N PHE A 102 -3.66 2.80 7.21
CA PHE A 102 -4.16 3.98 7.93
C PHE A 102 -3.25 5.21 7.72
N PRO A 103 -3.80 6.40 7.41
CA PRO A 103 -3.01 7.63 7.26
C PRO A 103 -2.19 8.03 8.49
N SER A 104 -2.67 7.70 9.69
CA SER A 104 -1.94 7.92 10.95
C SER A 104 -0.65 7.08 11.05
N SER A 105 -0.52 6.02 10.26
CA SER A 105 0.70 5.20 10.18
C SER A 105 1.69 5.72 9.12
N ALA A 106 1.40 6.85 8.47
CA ALA A 106 2.31 7.45 7.51
C ALA A 106 3.49 8.09 8.23
N THR A 107 4.68 7.93 7.64
CA THR A 107 5.94 8.51 8.13
C THR A 107 6.60 9.26 6.99
#